data_AF-A0A2V8R1T9-F1
#
_entry.id   AF-A0A2V8R1T9-F1
#
_cell.length_a   1.000
_cell.length_b   1.000
_cell.length_c   1.000
_cell.angle_alpha   90.00
_cell.angle_beta   90.00
_cell.angle_gamma   90.00
#
_symmetry.space_group_name_H-M   'P 1'
#
loop_
_entity.id
_entity.type
_entity.pdbx_description
1 polymer ?
#
loop_
_entity_poly.entity_id
_entity_poly.type
_entity_poly.pdbx_seq_one_letter_code
_entity_poly.pdbx_strand_id
1 'polypeptide(L)' 'MKKQYAVYLVLASFVIIALAAVAGSGRNASDLPSPPAIGTIIDDFKLPDADGAEHSLKSLTGKNGAV' A
#
# COMPACT_ATOMS: atom_id res chain seq x y z
N MET A 1 41.23 4.71 21.33
CA MET A 1 39.80 4.44 21.55
C MET A 1 38.85 5.44 20.86
N LYS A 2 38.91 6.76 21.09
CA LYS A 2 37.90 7.72 20.56
C LYS A 2 37.77 7.78 19.02
N LYS A 3 38.88 7.61 18.29
CA LYS A 3 38.88 7.61 16.81
C LYS A 3 38.21 6.37 16.21
N GLN A 4 38.19 5.25 16.91
CA GLN A 4 37.54 4.02 16.45
C GLN A 4 36.01 4.15 16.49
N TYR A 5 35.46 4.84 17.47
CA TYR A 5 34.01 5.09 17.54
C TYR A 5 33.50 5.94 16.36
N ALA A 6 34.30 6.90 15.90
CA ALA A 6 33.95 7.67 14.71
C ALA A 6 33.90 6.79 13.44
N VAL A 7 34.85 5.86 13.30
CA VAL A 7 34.87 4.90 12.18
C VAL A 7 33.67 3.95 12.26
N TYR A 8 33.33 3.44 13.44
CA TYR A 8 32.16 2.59 13.62
C TYR A 8 30.84 3.32 13.36
N LEU A 9 30.73 4.61 13.73
CA LEU A 9 29.55 5.42 13.43
C LEU A 9 29.35 5.63 11.93
N VAL A 10 30.43 5.90 11.20
CA VAL A 10 30.38 6.03 9.74
C VAL A 10 30.03 4.69 9.08
N LEU A 11 30.60 3.59 9.56
CA LEU A 11 30.27 2.26 9.01
C LEU A 11 28.81 1.89 9.29
N ALA A 12 28.32 2.14 10.50
CA ALA A 12 26.93 1.86 10.88
C ALA A 12 25.93 2.69 10.05
N SER A 13 26.24 3.95 9.73
CA SER A 13 25.35 4.78 8.90
C SER A 13 25.20 4.23 7.49
N PHE A 14 26.29 3.74 6.88
CA PHE A 14 26.22 3.10 5.57
C PHE A 14 25.36 1.82 5.58
N VAL A 15 25.46 1.01 6.65
CA VAL A 15 24.63 -0.20 6.79
C VAL A 15 23.14 0.16 6.88
N ILE A 16 22.77 1.18 7.65
CA ILE A 16 21.37 1.62 7.80
C ILE A 16 20.82 2.14 6.46
N ILE A 17 21.59 2.93 5.72
CA ILE A 17 21.19 3.47 4.41
C ILE A 17 20.97 2.33 3.41
N ALA A 18 21.87 1.35 3.36
CA ALA A 18 21.74 0.19 2.48
C ALA A 18 20.48 -0.64 2.81
N LEU A 19 20.18 -0.83 4.10
CA LEU A 19 19.00 -1.56 4.55
C LEU A 19 17.69 -0.84 4.19
N ALA A 20 17.66 0.48 4.33
CA ALA A 20 16.51 1.30 3.95
C ALA A 20 16.23 1.27 2.44
N ALA A 21 17.29 1.30 1.62
CA ALA A 21 17.17 1.20 0.16
C ALA A 21 16.58 -0.15 -0.28
N VAL A 22 17.01 -1.26 0.34
CA VAL A 22 16.47 -2.59 0.06
C VAL A 22 15.00 -2.71 0.50
N ALA A 23 14.66 -2.25 1.72
CA ALA A 23 13.28 -2.28 2.21
C ALA A 23 12.33 -1.43 1.35
N GLY A 24 12.80 -0.30 0.79
CA GLY A 24 12.02 0.55 -0.11
C GLY A 24 11.84 0.00 -1.52
N SER A 25 12.73 -0.89 -1.97
CA SER A 25 12.74 -1.43 -3.34
C SER A 25 11.67 -2.50 -3.62
N GLY A 26 10.98 -2.99 -2.60
CA GLY A 26 9.92 -4.01 -2.75
C GLY A 26 8.54 -3.48 -3.15
N ARG A 27 8.33 -2.15 -3.14
CA ARG A 27 7.04 -1.55 -3.54
C ARG A 27 7.00 -1.33 -5.05
N ASN A 28 6.85 -2.42 -5.79
CA ASN A 28 6.45 -2.34 -7.19
C ASN A 28 4.99 -1.89 -7.25
N ALA A 29 4.75 -0.62 -7.59
CA ALA A 29 3.40 -0.13 -7.92
C ALA A 29 2.79 -0.84 -9.15
N SER A 30 3.59 -1.65 -9.83
CA SER A 30 3.28 -2.43 -11.03
C SER A 30 2.32 -3.60 -10.80
N ASP A 31 2.18 -4.09 -9.56
CA ASP A 31 1.31 -5.23 -9.25
C ASP A 31 -0.15 -4.83 -8.99
N LEU A 32 -0.46 -3.53 -9.04
CA LEU A 32 -1.84 -3.06 -8.95
C LEU A 32 -2.43 -2.90 -10.35
N PRO A 33 -3.61 -3.48 -10.62
CA PRO A 33 -4.29 -3.24 -11.88
C PRO A 33 -4.56 -1.74 -12.05
N SER A 34 -4.48 -1.26 -13.28
CA SER A 34 -4.84 0.12 -13.60
C SER A 34 -6.26 0.44 -13.12
N PRO A 35 -6.51 1.63 -12.56
CA PRO A 35 -7.86 2.03 -12.17
C PRO A 35 -8.85 1.89 -13.34
N PRO A 36 -10.11 1.51 -13.07
CA PRO A 36 -11.14 1.47 -14.10
C PRO A 36 -11.31 2.84 -14.77
N ALA A 37 -11.52 2.85 -16.08
CA ALA A 37 -11.76 4.11 -16.81
C ALA A 37 -13.14 4.69 -16.48
N ILE A 38 -13.31 6.01 -16.60
CA ILE A 38 -14.61 6.65 -16.41
C ILE A 38 -15.60 6.08 -17.44
N GLY A 39 -16.76 5.63 -16.95
CA GLY A 39 -17.81 5.02 -17.79
C GLY A 39 -17.72 3.50 -17.92
N THR A 40 -16.71 2.84 -17.33
CA THR A 40 -16.71 1.37 -17.24
C THR A 40 -17.67 0.90 -16.16
N ILE A 41 -18.47 -0.12 -16.47
CA ILE A 41 -19.28 -0.83 -15.47
C ILE A 41 -18.33 -1.63 -14.58
N ILE A 42 -18.42 -1.41 -13.27
CA ILE A 42 -17.64 -2.15 -12.27
C ILE A 42 -18.47 -3.37 -11.85
N ASP A 43 -17.85 -4.55 -11.89
CA ASP A 43 -18.47 -5.77 -11.39
C ASP A 43 -18.74 -5.69 -9.88
N ASP A 44 -19.86 -6.26 -9.45
CA ASP A 44 -20.22 -6.30 -8.03
C ASP A 44 -19.18 -7.12 -7.26
N PHE A 45 -18.66 -6.55 -6.17
CA PHE A 45 -17.68 -7.19 -5.31
C PHE A 45 -18.22 -7.30 -3.89
N LYS A 46 -17.71 -8.26 -3.12
CA LYS A 46 -18.01 -8.39 -1.70
C LYS A 46 -16.80 -7.96 -0.88
N LEU A 47 -17.00 -7.04 0.05
CA LEU A 47 -16.01 -6.67 1.05
C LEU A 47 -16.51 -7.05 2.44
N PRO A 48 -15.66 -7.67 3.27
CA PRO A 48 -15.93 -7.80 4.69
C PRO A 48 -15.82 -6.41 5.33
N ASP A 49 -16.80 -6.02 6.13
CA ASP A 49 -16.78 -4.78 6.90
C ASP A 49 -16.32 -5.04 8.34
N ALA A 50 -16.04 -3.98 9.08
CA ALA A 50 -15.53 -4.03 10.45
C ALA A 50 -16.51 -4.69 11.44
N ASP A 51 -17.80 -4.76 11.10
CA ASP A 51 -18.85 -5.43 11.86
C ASP A 51 -19.00 -6.92 11.49
N GLY A 52 -18.21 -7.42 10.53
CA GLY A 52 -18.28 -8.78 10.02
C GLY A 52 -19.40 -9.03 9.00
N ALA A 53 -20.13 -8.01 8.57
CA ALA A 53 -21.09 -8.11 7.49
C ALA A 53 -20.38 -8.08 6.12
N GLU A 54 -20.94 -8.79 5.15
CA GLU A 54 -20.51 -8.66 3.75
C GLU A 54 -21.30 -7.54 3.08
N HIS A 55 -20.61 -6.51 2.61
CA HIS A 55 -21.21 -5.46 1.80
C HIS A 55 -20.80 -5.57 0.34
N SER A 56 -21.77 -5.30 -0.56
CA SER A 56 -21.54 -5.28 -1.99
C SER A 56 -21.97 -3.96 -2.61
N LEU A 57 -21.48 -3.64 -3.81
CA LEU A 57 -21.88 -2.42 -4.52
C LEU A 57 -23.40 -2.35 -4.71
N LYS A 58 -24.05 -3.50 -4.95
CA LYS A 58 -25.52 -3.58 -5.02
C LYS A 58 -26.23 -3.11 -3.76
N SER A 59 -25.61 -3.23 -2.59
CA SER A 59 -26.20 -2.74 -1.33
C SER A 59 -26.27 -1.20 -1.25
N LEU A 60 -25.52 -0.51 -2.12
CA LEU A 60 -25.48 0.95 -2.22
C LEU A 60 -26.36 1.50 -3.34
N THR A 61 -26.78 0.65 -4.29
CA THR A 61 -27.66 1.02 -5.40
C THR A 61 -28.94 1.67 -4.86
N GLY A 62 -29.20 2.91 -5.27
CA GLY A 62 -30.42 3.64 -4.89
C GLY A 62 -30.45 4.25 -3.49
N LYS A 63 -29.42 4.04 -2.65
CA LYS A 63 -29.40 4.57 -1.27
C LYS A 63 -29.15 6.09 -1.21
N ASN A 64 -28.64 6.69 -2.29
CA ASN A 64 -28.45 8.15 -2.47
C ASN A 64 -28.64 8.62 -3.94
N GLY A 65 -29.46 7.93 -4.75
CA GLY A 65 -29.72 8.35 -6.14
C GLY A 65 -28.57 8.15 -7.14
N ALA A 66 -27.54 7.41 -6.77
CA ALA A 66 -26.48 7.00 -7.68
C ALA A 66 -26.66 5.53 -8.12
N VAL A 67 -26.64 5.35 -9.43
CA VAL A 67 -26.20 4.15 -10.16
C VAL A 67 -25.16 4.61 -11.18
#